data_AF-A0A832U7W7-F1
#
_entry.id   AF-A0A832U7W7-F1
#
_cell.length_a   1.000
_cell.length_b   1.000
_cell.length_c   1.000
_cell.angle_alpha   90.00
_cell.angle_beta   90.00
_cell.angle_gamma   90.00
#
_symmetry.space_group_name_H-M   'P 1'
#
loop_
_entity.id
_entity.type
_entity.pdbx_description
1 polymer ?
#
loop_
_entity_poly.entity_id
_entity_poly.type
_entity_poly.pdbx_seq_one_letter_code
_entity_poly.pdbx_strand_id
1 'polypeptide(L)' 'MSYVKKICPMCGKEFFVLEKAEEKATYCTLACLIKAQSKVESRGMTFPSFS' A
#
# COMPACT_ATOMS: atom_id res chain seq x y z
N MET A 1 16.48 13.40 7.71
CA MET A 1 15.45 12.61 7.01
C MET A 1 15.39 11.26 7.72
N SER A 2 14.36 10.99 8.51
CA SER A 2 14.25 9.75 9.29
C SER A 2 13.51 8.70 8.47
N TYR A 3 14.03 7.47 8.45
CA TYR A 3 13.41 6.32 7.82
C TYR A 3 13.05 5.30 8.88
N VAL A 4 11.83 4.77 8.80
CA VAL A 4 11.31 3.75 9.70
C VAL A 4 11.20 2.45 8.92
N LYS A 5 11.67 1.37 9.53
CA LYS A 5 11.56 0.03 8.96
C LYS A 5 10.18 -0.53 9.27
N LYS A 6 9.46 -0.97 8.24
CA LYS A 6 8.17 -1.67 8.36
C LYS A 6 8.21 -3.00 7.63
N ILE A 7 7.31 -3.89 8.02
CA ILE A 7 7.10 -5.18 7.37
C ILE A 7 5.76 -5.10 6.65
N CYS A 8 5.75 -5.40 5.36
CA CYS A 8 4.51 -5.37 4.60
C CYS A 8 3.64 -6.59 4.97
N PRO A 9 2.39 -6.40 5.42
CA PRO A 9 1.51 -7.49 5.82
C PRO A 9 1.05 -8.36 4.64
N MET A 10 1.22 -7.90 3.39
CA MET A 10 0.85 -8.65 2.18
C MET A 10 1.97 -9.53 1.66
N CYS A 11 3.21 -9.04 1.70
CA CYS A 11 4.37 -9.68 1.08
C CYS A 11 5.35 -10.27 2.10
N GLY A 12 5.25 -9.89 3.37
CA GLY A 12 6.18 -10.26 4.44
C GLY A 12 7.57 -9.63 4.29
N LYS A 13 7.80 -8.75 3.29
CA LYS A 13 9.09 -8.10 3.09
C LYS A 13 9.25 -6.87 3.97
N GLU A 14 10.47 -6.71 4.45
CA GLU A 14 10.93 -5.50 5.11
C GLU A 14 11.10 -4.38 4.08
N PHE A 15 10.64 -3.18 4.41
CA PHE A 15 10.81 -2.00 3.59
C PHE A 15 11.01 -0.76 4.47
N PHE A 16 11.63 0.26 3.89
CA PHE A 16 11.90 1.51 4.58
C PHE A 16 10.93 2.57 4.10
N VAL A 17 10.30 3.25 5.05
CA VAL A 17 9.37 4.35 4.80
C VAL A 17 9.87 5.60 5.49
N LEU A 18 9.63 6.73 4.85
CA LEU A 18 9.89 8.02 5.47
C LEU A 18 8.98 8.17 6.70
N GLU A 19 9.52 8.68 7.81
CA GLU A 19 8.75 8.91 9.04
C GLU A 19 7.47 9.73 8.79
N LYS A 20 7.56 10.76 7.92
CA LYS A 20 6.40 11.57 7.48
C LYS A 20 5.35 10.80 6.66
N ALA A 21 5.73 9.70 6.03
CA ALA A 21 4.86 8.86 5.24
C ALA A 21 4.46 7.57 5.98
N GLU A 22 5.00 7.34 7.18
CA GLU A 22 4.79 6.13 7.97
C GLU A 22 3.30 5.87 8.24
N GLU A 23 2.54 6.93 8.53
CA GLU A 23 1.11 6.87 8.80
C GLU A 23 0.29 6.45 7.58
N LYS A 24 0.79 6.70 6.36
CA LYS A 24 0.09 6.39 5.10
C LYS A 24 0.64 5.14 4.40
N ALA A 25 1.88 4.76 4.68
CA ALA A 25 2.60 3.74 3.94
C ALA A 25 2.61 2.39 4.67
N THR A 26 1.57 1.60 4.39
CA THR A 26 1.36 0.26 4.99
C THR A 26 2.01 -0.87 4.18
N TYR A 27 2.22 -0.69 2.87
CA TYR A 27 2.63 -1.76 1.96
C TYR A 27 3.99 -1.51 1.31
N CYS A 28 4.72 -2.61 1.07
CA CYS A 28 6.06 -2.61 0.44
C CYS A 28 6.04 -1.99 -0.97
N THR A 29 4.95 -2.18 -1.71
CA THR A 29 4.78 -1.74 -3.10
C THR A 29 3.32 -1.40 -3.40
N LEU A 30 3.11 -0.58 -4.44
CA LEU A 30 1.77 -0.29 -4.95
C LEU A 30 1.01 -1.57 -5.36
N ALA A 31 1.73 -2.57 -5.89
CA ALA A 31 1.14 -3.88 -6.21
C ALA A 31 0.55 -4.59 -4.98
N CYS A 32 1.18 -4.48 -3.80
CA CYS A 32 0.63 -5.04 -2.56
C CYS A 32 -0.58 -4.25 -2.08
N LEU A 33 -0.58 -2.92 -2.24
CA LEU A 33 -1.72 -2.08 -1.93
C LEU A 33 -2.91 -2.44 -2.82
N ILE A 34 -2.70 -2.57 -4.14
CA ILE A 34 -3.74 -2.97 -5.10
C ILE A 34 -4.24 -4.37 -4.79
N LYS A 35 -3.37 -5.35 -4.51
CA LYS A 35 -3.81 -6.69 -4.10
C LYS A 35 -4.63 -6.69 -2.82
N ALA A 36 -4.31 -5.82 -1.86
CA ALA A 36 -5.06 -5.69 -0.61
C ALA A 36 -6.43 -5.06 -0.85
N GLN A 37 -6.50 -4.01 -1.68
CA GLN A 37 -7.73 -3.36 -2.11
C GLN A 37 -8.60 -4.25 -3.01
N SER A 38 -8.00 -5.02 -3.91
CA SER A 38 -8.71 -5.88 -4.88
C SER A 38 -9.46 -7.04 -4.22
N LYS A 39 -9.12 -7.43 -2.99
CA LYS A 39 -9.97 -8.35 -2.20
C LYS A 39 -11.32 -7.74 -1.80
N VAL A 40 -11.56 -6.46 -2.06
CA VAL A 40 -12.83 -5.74 -1.83
C VAL A 40 -13.67 -5.65 -3.12
N GLU A 41 -13.40 -6.45 -4.15
CA GLU A 41 -14.19 -6.42 -5.39
C GLU A 41 -14.98 -7.71 -5.64
N SER A 42 -16.16 -7.76 -5.01
CA SER A 42 -17.33 -8.41 -5.61
C SER A 42 -18.55 -7.47 -5.71
N ARG A 43 -18.35 -6.14 -5.61
CA ARG A 43 -19.36 -5.13 -5.98
C ARG A 43 -18.69 -3.80 -6.40
N GLY A 44 -18.63 -3.55 -7.70
CA GLY A 44 -18.69 -2.19 -8.25
C GLY A 44 -17.36 -1.45 -8.37
N MET A 45 -16.61 -1.77 -9.42
CA MET A 45 -15.55 -0.93 -9.95
C MET A 45 -16.11 0.45 -10.33
N THR A 46 -15.62 1.53 -9.71
CA THR A 46 -15.59 2.84 -10.37
C THR A 46 -14.20 3.40 -10.19
N PHE A 47 -13.34 3.05 -11.14
CA PHE A 47 -12.14 3.86 -11.40
C PHE A 47 -12.61 5.25 -11.82
N PRO A 48 -12.14 6.35 -11.21
CA PRO A 48 -12.18 7.62 -11.92
C PRO A 48 -11.23 7.47 -13.11
N SER A 49 -11.78 7.29 -14.31
CA SER A 49 -11.05 7.56 -15.54
C SER A 49 -10.44 8.94 -15.41
N PHE A 50 -9.12 9.01 -15.32
CA PHE A 50 -8.39 10.25 -15.47
C PHE A 50 -8.43 10.56 -16.97
N SER A 51 -9.44 11.33 -17.38
CA SER A 51 -9.60 11.84 -18.75
C SER A 51 -9.19 13.29 -18.85
#